data_AF-A0A8J2IH45-F1
#
_entry.id   AF-A0A8J2IH45-F1
#
_cell.length_a   1.000
_cell.length_b   1.000
_cell.length_c   1.000
_cell.angle_alpha   90.00
_cell.angle_beta   90.00
_cell.angle_gamma   90.00
#
_symmetry.space_group_name_H-M   'P 1'
#
loop_
_entity.id
_entity.type
_entity.pdbx_description
1 polymer ?
#
loop_
_entity_poly.entity_id
_entity_poly.type
_entity_poly.pdbx_seq_one_letter_code
_entity_poly.pdbx_strand_id
1 'polypeptide(L)' 'MPDSYNVKSSGTNSQGNHYCSRDYGSSASNSNSYHYSNTDGSYYYSNPNGSTYHNNGQGGSTYTAPSGNSYSSGSKK' A
#
# COMPACT_ATOMS: atom_id res chain seq x y z
N MET A 1 6.15 -9.24 -12.94
CA MET A 1 6.57 -8.09 -12.12
C MET A 1 8.07 -8.25 -11.93
N PRO A 2 8.90 -7.20 -11.92
CA PRO A 2 10.32 -7.40 -11.59
C PRO A 2 10.39 -8.04 -10.20
N ASP A 3 10.87 -9.29 -10.15
CA ASP A 3 10.84 -10.19 -9.00
C ASP A 3 11.82 -9.80 -7.87
N SER A 4 12.34 -8.56 -7.89
CA SER A 4 13.27 -8.03 -6.91
C SER A 4 12.89 -6.59 -6.59
N TYR A 5 12.45 -6.34 -5.35
CA TYR A 5 12.38 -5.02 -4.78
C TYR A 5 13.41 -4.90 -3.66
N ASN A 6 14.04 -3.72 -3.55
CA ASN A 6 14.89 -3.40 -2.42
C ASN A 6 14.03 -2.82 -1.31
N VAL A 7 14.06 -3.42 -0.12
CA VAL A 7 13.44 -2.80 1.06
C VAL A 7 14.33 -1.63 1.46
N LYS A 8 13.83 -0.40 1.26
CA LYS A 8 14.55 0.84 1.62
C LYS A 8 14.54 1.05 3.12
N SER A 9 13.40 0.77 3.74
CA SER A 9 13.18 0.94 5.17
C SER A 9 11.97 0.12 5.56
N SER A 10 12.06 -0.55 6.70
CA SER A 10 10.90 -1.16 7.35
C SER A 10 11.03 -1.01 8.85
N GLY A 11 9.90 -0.95 9.53
CA GLY A 11 9.89 -0.84 10.97
C GLY A 11 8.50 -1.06 11.53
N THR A 12 8.46 -1.12 12.84
CA THR A 12 7.22 -1.18 13.61
C THR A 12 7.25 -0.01 14.59
N ASN A 13 6.18 0.79 14.61
CA ASN A 13 6.07 1.90 15.54
C ASN A 13 5.62 1.40 16.94
N SER A 14 5.65 2.27 17.94
CA SER A 14 5.28 1.94 19.33
C SER A 14 3.82 1.46 19.49
N GLN A 15 2.96 1.72 18.51
CA GLN A 15 1.56 1.28 18.48
C GLN A 15 1.37 -0.09 17.82
N GLY A 16 2.47 -0.71 17.36
CA GLY A 16 2.47 -1.99 16.66
C GLY A 16 2.20 -1.88 15.16
N ASN A 17 2.09 -0.68 14.60
CA ASN A 17 1.87 -0.51 13.15
C ASN A 17 3.17 -0.77 12.42
N HIS A 18 3.11 -1.60 11.39
CA HIS A 18 4.24 -1.98 10.56
C HIS A 18 4.26 -1.17 9.28
N TYR A 19 5.44 -0.68 8.89
CA TYR A 19 5.65 -0.01 7.62
C TYR A 19 6.83 -0.63 6.88
N CYS A 20 6.74 -0.67 5.54
CA CYS A 20 7.77 -1.19 4.67
C CYS A 20 7.79 -0.41 3.36
N SER A 21 8.82 0.42 3.19
CA SER A 21 9.15 1.13 1.97
C SER A 21 9.99 0.25 1.06
N ARG A 22 9.59 0.14 -0.20
CA ARG A 22 10.14 -0.77 -1.21
C ARG A 22 10.47 0.01 -2.47
N ASP A 23 11.61 -0.27 -3.04
CA ASP A 23 12.12 0.34 -4.26
C ASP A 23 12.25 -0.75 -5.32
N TYR A 24 11.36 -0.70 -6.31
CA TYR A 24 11.34 -1.62 -7.45
C TYR A 24 12.28 -1.14 -8.58
N GLY A 25 13.09 -0.11 -8.32
CA GLY A 25 14.05 0.45 -9.26
C GLY A 25 13.46 1.44 -10.25
N SER A 26 14.31 1.94 -11.14
CA SER A 26 13.98 3.02 -12.09
C SER A 26 12.96 2.61 -13.16
N SER A 27 12.64 1.32 -13.28
CA SER A 27 11.64 0.78 -14.21
C SER A 27 10.22 0.78 -13.63
N ALA A 28 10.07 1.04 -12.33
CA ALA A 28 8.76 1.17 -11.70
C ALA A 28 8.20 2.58 -11.93
N SER A 29 6.95 2.66 -12.38
CA SER A 29 6.21 3.93 -12.47
C SER A 29 6.12 4.65 -11.12
N ASN A 30 6.21 3.90 -10.03
CA ASN A 30 6.29 4.40 -8.67
C ASN A 30 7.47 3.78 -7.92
N SER A 31 8.55 4.56 -7.83
CA SER A 31 9.77 4.19 -7.08
C SER A 31 9.56 4.19 -5.57
N ASN A 32 8.47 4.78 -5.07
CA ASN A 32 8.10 4.84 -3.65
C ASN A 32 6.98 3.84 -3.34
N SER A 33 7.20 2.58 -3.71
CA SER A 33 6.28 1.54 -3.29
C SER A 33 6.31 1.41 -1.77
N TYR A 34 5.15 1.22 -1.17
CA TYR A 34 5.02 1.32 0.28
C TYR A 34 3.93 0.39 0.78
N HIS A 35 4.15 -0.20 1.93
CA HIS A 35 3.16 -1.00 2.62
C HIS A 35 3.08 -0.56 4.07
N TYR A 36 1.87 -0.29 4.52
CA TYR A 36 1.56 0.10 5.88
C TYR A 36 0.48 -0.81 6.42
N SER A 37 0.66 -1.33 7.62
CA SER A 37 -0.29 -2.22 8.27
C SER A 37 -0.50 -1.71 9.69
N ASN A 38 -1.74 -1.42 10.03
CA ASN A 38 -2.12 -0.99 11.36
C ASN A 38 -2.61 -2.17 12.19
N THR A 39 -2.52 -2.03 13.50
CA THR A 39 -3.01 -3.05 14.45
C THR A 39 -4.53 -3.16 14.48
N ASP A 40 -5.25 -2.13 14.03
CA ASP A 40 -6.71 -2.14 13.86
C ASP A 40 -7.18 -2.96 12.64
N GLY A 41 -6.25 -3.56 11.89
CA GLY A 41 -6.52 -4.35 10.69
C GLY A 41 -6.63 -3.52 9.40
N SER A 42 -6.57 -2.19 9.49
CA SER A 42 -6.45 -1.33 8.32
C SER A 42 -5.04 -1.44 7.72
N TYR A 43 -4.93 -1.31 6.40
CA TYR A 43 -3.64 -1.38 5.72
C TYR A 43 -3.66 -0.58 4.43
N TYR A 44 -2.49 -0.16 4.00
CA TYR A 44 -2.29 0.64 2.81
C TYR A 44 -1.15 0.07 1.97
N TYR A 45 -1.39 -0.05 0.67
CA TYR A 45 -0.41 -0.40 -0.34
C TYR A 45 -0.27 0.73 -1.34
N SER A 46 0.97 1.12 -1.61
CA SER A 46 1.39 1.90 -2.75
C SER A 46 2.21 0.98 -3.64
N ASN A 47 1.69 0.68 -4.83
CA ASN A 47 2.22 -0.33 -5.72
C ASN A 47 3.20 0.30 -6.73
N PRO A 48 4.15 -0.48 -7.28
CA PRO A 48 5.15 0.02 -8.23
C PRO A 48 4.55 0.46 -9.57
N ASN A 49 3.34 0.00 -9.89
CA ASN A 49 2.60 0.45 -11.07
C ASN A 49 1.96 1.84 -10.89
N GLY A 50 2.08 2.46 -9.70
CA GLY A 50 1.46 3.75 -9.37
C GLY A 50 0.02 3.63 -8.83
N SER A 51 -0.53 2.43 -8.75
CA SER A 51 -1.81 2.21 -8.08
C SER A 51 -1.62 2.22 -6.56
N THR A 52 -2.68 2.56 -5.84
CA THR A 52 -2.72 2.46 -4.38
C THR A 52 -3.95 1.70 -3.93
N TYR A 53 -3.87 1.06 -2.79
CA TYR A 53 -4.97 0.32 -2.20
C TYR A 53 -5.00 0.61 -0.71
N HIS A 54 -6.15 1.07 -0.21
CA HIS A 54 -6.37 1.42 1.18
C HIS A 54 -7.51 0.56 1.73
N ASN A 55 -7.26 -0.19 2.79
CA ASN A 55 -8.27 -0.94 3.52
C ASN A 55 -8.45 -0.28 4.88
N ASN A 56 -9.70 -0.03 5.30
CA ASN A 56 -10.01 0.64 6.54
C ASN A 56 -10.13 -0.30 7.76
N GLY A 57 -9.89 -1.60 7.60
CA GLY A 57 -10.03 -2.61 8.66
C GLY A 57 -11.49 -2.93 9.04
N GLN A 58 -12.46 -2.22 8.48
CA GLN A 58 -13.89 -2.28 8.83
C GLN A 58 -14.75 -2.88 7.70
N GLY A 59 -14.11 -3.55 6.74
CA GLY A 59 -14.78 -4.13 5.56
C GLY A 59 -14.96 -3.15 4.40
N GLY A 60 -14.35 -1.97 4.48
CA GLY A 60 -14.23 -1.02 3.39
C GLY A 60 -12.81 -0.98 2.83
N SER A 61 -12.69 -0.88 1.51
CA SER A 61 -11.44 -0.68 0.82
C SER A 61 -11.59 0.27 -0.35
N THR A 62 -10.51 0.96 -0.70
CA THR A 62 -10.42 1.91 -1.79
C THR A 62 -9.20 1.56 -2.61
N TYR A 63 -9.42 1.20 -3.86
CA TYR A 63 -8.39 0.99 -4.85
C TYR A 63 -8.30 2.23 -5.76
N THR A 64 -7.16 2.89 -5.80
CA THR A 64 -6.89 3.98 -6.74
C THR A 64 -5.96 3.49 -7.83
N ALA A 65 -6.46 3.45 -9.06
CA ALA A 65 -5.69 3.11 -10.23
C ALA A 65 -4.60 4.17 -10.51
N PRO A 66 -3.54 3.81 -11.25
CA PRO A 66 -2.48 4.76 -11.61
C PRO A 66 -3.00 5.94 -12.44
N SER A 67 -4.13 5.76 -13.13
CA SER A 67 -4.82 6.81 -13.88
C SER A 67 -5.57 7.81 -13.00
N GLY A 68 -5.57 7.63 -11.68
CA GLY A 68 -6.29 8.47 -10.71
C GLY A 68 -7.72 7.99 -10.40
N ASN A 69 -8.23 7.01 -11.15
CA ASN A 69 -9.58 6.46 -10.91
C ASN A 69 -9.63 5.72 -9.57
N SER A 70 -10.55 6.10 -8.69
CA SER A 70 -10.70 5.47 -7.38
C SER A 70 -11.98 4.63 -7.31
N TYR A 71 -11.84 3.42 -6.81
CA TYR A 71 -12.88 2.41 -6.67
C TYR A 71 -12.97 2.03 -5.19
N SER A 72 -14.04 2.45 -4.54
CA SER A 72 -14.29 2.07 -3.15
C SER A 72 -15.25 0.89 -3.11
N SER A 73 -14.82 -0.22 -2.54
CA SER A 73 -15.65 -1.37 -2.22
C SER A 73 -15.76 -1.48 -0.71
N GLY A 74 -16.97 -1.27 -0.19
CA GLY A 74 -17.24 -1.39 1.23
C GLY A 74 -18.72 -1.61 1.43
N SER A 75 -19.06 -2.74 2.01
CA SER A 75 -20.44 -3.08 2.33
C SER A 75 -20.96 -2.05 3.34
N LYS A 76 -21.89 -1.18 2.92
CA LYS A 76 -22.84 -0.58 3.85
C LYS A 76 -23.62 -1.76 4.44
N LYS A 77 -23.25 -2.19 5.65
CA LYS A 77 -24.20 -2.92 6.50
C LYS A 77 -25.16 -1.91 7.10
#